data_AF-A0A539E801-F1
#
_entry.id   AF-A0A539E801-F1
#
_cell.length_a   1.000
_cell.length_b   1.000
_cell.length_c   1.000
_cell.angle_alpha   90.00
_cell.angle_beta   90.00
_cell.angle_gamma   90.00
#
_symmetry.space_group_name_H-M   'P 1'
#
loop_
_entity.id
_entity.type
_entity.pdbx_description
1 polymer ?
#
loop_
_entity_poly.entity_id
_entity_poly.type
_entity_poly.pdbx_seq_one_letter_code
_entity_poly.pdbx_strand_id
1 'polypeptide(L)' 'MLRATAIFERVGLNVIPAPTQFSTREEDYWLALLPASHALEETTSALHELIGIVWYRIRY' A
#
# COMPACT_ATOMS: atom_id res chain seq x y z
N MET A 1 2.65 -1.20 -3.57
CA MET A 1 2.86 -2.65 -3.76
C MET A 1 4.18 -3.09 -3.13
N LEU A 2 4.22 -3.13 -1.80
CA LEU A 2 5.42 -3.50 -1.03
C LEU A 2 5.64 -5.01 -1.05
N ARG A 3 4.54 -5.78 -0.99
CA ARG A 3 4.60 -7.24 -0.97
C ARG A 3 5.21 -7.81 -2.25
N ALA A 4 4.81 -7.27 -3.41
CA ALA A 4 5.28 -7.75 -4.70
C ALA A 4 6.80 -7.60 -4.85
N THR A 5 7.33 -6.42 -4.50
CA THR A 5 8.77 -6.15 -4.49
C THR A 5 9.52 -7.16 -3.65
N ALA A 6 9.08 -7.37 -2.40
CA ALA A 6 9.73 -8.32 -1.49
C ALA A 6 9.71 -9.77 -2.01
N ILE A 7 8.62 -10.21 -2.66
CA ILE A 7 8.52 -11.56 -3.22
C ILE A 7 9.44 -11.74 -4.43
N PHE A 8 9.47 -10.75 -5.32
CA PHE A 8 10.29 -10.81 -6.54
C PHE A 8 11.78 -10.74 -6.22
N GLU A 9 12.18 -9.91 -5.26
CA GLU A 9 13.57 -9.89 -4.77
C GLU A 9 13.97 -11.22 -4.14
N ARG A 10 13.08 -11.87 -3.36
CA ARG A 10 13.36 -13.20 -2.78
C ARG A 10 13.60 -14.29 -3.81
N VAL A 11 13.04 -14.19 -5.01
CA VAL A 11 13.29 -15.14 -6.10
C VAL A 11 14.47 -14.75 -7.00
N GLY A 12 15.23 -13.73 -6.61
CA GLY A 12 16.47 -13.30 -7.28
C GLY A 12 16.27 -12.27 -8.39
N LEU A 13 15.09 -11.65 -8.49
CA LEU A 13 14.85 -10.56 -9.45
C LEU A 13 15.36 -9.23 -8.87
N ASN A 14 15.97 -8.41 -9.72
CA ASN A 14 16.27 -7.01 -9.40
C ASN A 14 15.03 -6.15 -9.67
N VAL A 15 14.35 -5.69 -8.63
CA VAL A 15 13.08 -4.96 -8.74
C VAL A 15 13.30 -3.46 -8.66
N ILE A 16 12.78 -2.72 -9.64
CA ILE A 16 12.76 -1.25 -9.62
C ILE A 16 11.31 -0.80 -9.41
N PRO A 17 10.93 -0.32 -8.21
CA PRO A 17 9.56 0.11 -7.97
C PRO A 17 9.25 1.40 -8.76
N ALA A 18 8.12 1.42 -9.44
CA ALA A 18 7.59 2.62 -10.09
C ALA A 18 6.57 3.32 -9.17
N PRO A 19 6.77 4.59 -8.79
CA PRO A 19 5.82 5.32 -7.96
C PRO A 19 4.64 5.78 -8.82
N THR A 20 3.62 4.92 -8.97
CA THR A 20 2.42 5.22 -9.77
C THR A 20 1.21 5.65 -8.95
N GLN A 21 1.26 5.47 -7.63
CA GLN A 21 0.20 5.81 -6.69
C GLN A 21 0.64 6.98 -5.83
N PHE A 22 0.50 8.19 -6.36
CA PHE A 22 0.67 9.40 -5.58
C PHE A 22 -0.63 9.72 -4.86
N SER A 23 -0.57 9.98 -3.55
CA SER A 23 -1.68 10.58 -2.82
C SER A 23 -1.27 11.96 -2.31
N THR A 24 -2.24 12.87 -2.28
CA THR A 24 -2.11 14.18 -1.64
C THR A 24 -2.79 14.13 -0.29
N ARG A 25 -2.20 14.80 0.70
CA ARG A 25 -2.80 14.93 2.02
C ARG A 25 -3.58 16.22 2.09
N GLU A 26 -4.78 16.15 2.67
CA GLU A 26 -5.56 17.34 2.96
C GLU A 26 -4.89 18.19 4.03
N GLU A 27 -4.58 19.44 3.66
CA GLU A 27 -3.89 20.39 4.54
C GLU A 27 -4.81 20.96 5.62
N ASP A 28 -6.12 21.04 5.33
CA ASP A 28 -7.12 21.48 6.30
C ASP A 28 -7.65 20.29 7.11
N TYR A 29 -7.37 20.33 8.42
CA TYR A 29 -7.80 19.32 9.38
C TYR A 29 -9.33 19.14 9.44
N TRP A 30 -10.10 20.21 9.27
CA TRP A 30 -11.56 20.15 9.36
C TRP A 30 -12.17 19.48 8.14
N LEU A 31 -11.61 19.73 6.96
CA LEU A 31 -12.02 19.07 5.73
C LEU A 31 -11.60 17.59 5.72
N ALA A 32 -10.45 17.25 6.31
CA ALA A 32 -9.98 15.87 6.43
C ALA A 32 -10.88 14.96 7.29
N LEU A 33 -11.75 15.53 8.13
CA LEU A 33 -12.73 14.78 8.93
C LEU A 33 -13.97 14.38 8.14
N LEU A 34 -14.19 14.98 6.96
CA LEU A 34 -15.35 14.66 6.13
C LEU A 34 -15.15 13.30 5.45
N PRO A 35 -16.24 12.50 5.29
CA PRO A 35 -16.16 11.24 4.58
C PRO A 35 -15.72 11.44 3.13
N ALA A 36 -14.75 10.66 2.68
CA ALA A 36 -14.29 10.66 1.31
C ALA A 36 -14.18 9.23 0.75
N SER A 37 -14.67 9.02 -0.47
CA SER A 37 -14.62 7.71 -1.12
C SER A 37 -13.19 7.23 -1.39
N HIS A 38 -12.29 8.14 -1.74
CA HIS A 38 -10.87 7.82 -1.97
C HIS A 38 -10.18 7.32 -0.69
N ALA A 39 -10.55 7.83 0.49
CA ALA A 39 -9.97 7.39 1.76
C ALA A 39 -10.30 5.92 2.07
N LEU A 40 -11.49 5.46 1.69
CA LEU A 40 -11.87 4.04 1.81
C LEU A 40 -11.08 3.16 0.84
N GLU A 41 -10.87 3.61 -0.39
CA GLU A 41 -10.06 2.91 -1.40
C GLU A 41 -8.59 2.79 -0.97
N GLU A 42 -8.01 3.88 -0.47
CA GLU A 42 -6.64 3.91 0.05
C GLU A 42 -6.49 2.97 1.25
N THR A 43 -7.43 3.03 2.20
CA THR A 43 -7.42 2.15 3.38
C THR A 43 -7.55 0.68 2.96
N THR A 44 -8.44 0.38 2.02
CA THR A 44 -8.63 -0.99 1.49
C THR A 44 -7.34 -1.50 0.83
N SER A 45 -6.69 -0.66 0.02
CA SER A 45 -5.43 -1.00 -0.65
C SER A 45 -4.28 -1.21 0.34
N ALA A 46 -4.17 -0.35 1.35
CA ALA A 46 -3.16 -0.46 2.40
C ALA A 46 -3.35 -1.74 3.23
N LEU A 47 -4.58 -2.05 3.63
CA LEU A 47 -4.90 -3.28 4.35
C LEU A 47 -4.61 -4.52 3.51
N HIS A 48 -4.95 -4.52 2.22
CA HIS A 48 -4.66 -5.63 1.33
C HIS A 48 -3.14 -5.95 1.27
N GLU A 49 -2.31 -4.92 1.13
CA GLU A 49 -0.86 -5.08 1.12
C GLU A 49 -0.33 -5.55 2.49
N LEU A 50 -0.78 -4.95 3.60
CA LEU A 50 -0.35 -5.31 4.95
C LEU A 50 -0.70 -6.77 5.29
N ILE A 51 -1.94 -7.18 5.04
CA ILE A 51 -2.38 -8.56 5.26
C ILE A 51 -1.55 -9.52 4.41
N GLY A 52 -1.31 -9.16 3.14
CA GLY A 52 -0.48 -9.97 2.26
C GLY A 52 0.97 -10.11 2.75
N ILE A 53 1.57 -9.06 3.31
CA ILE A 53 2.91 -9.12 3.91
C ILE A 53 2.90 -10.04 5.14
N VAL A 54 1.93 -9.88 6.03
CA VAL A 54 1.79 -10.71 7.25
C VAL A 54 1.63 -12.18 6.86
N TRP A 55 0.73 -12.48 5.92
CA TRP A 55 0.53 -13.84 5.42
C TRP A 55 1.82 -14.43 4.84
N TYR A 56 2.54 -13.66 4.02
CA TYR A 56 3.78 -14.10 3.43
C TYR A 56 4.82 -14.43 4.50
N ARG A 57 4.97 -13.60 5.54
CA ARG A 57 5.88 -13.85 6.67
C ARG A 57 5.52 -15.09 7.50
N ILE A 58 4.24 -15.42 7.60
CA ILE A 58 3.79 -16.61 8.36
C ILE A 58 4.03 -17.88 7.54
N ARG A 59 3.86 -17.81 6.22
CA ARG A 59 3.91 -18.99 5.33
C ARG A 59 5.28 -19.26 4.72
N TYR A 60 6.13 -18.24 4.53
CA TYR A 60 7.40 -18.28 3.80
C TYR A 60 8.53 -17.47 4.46
#